data_AF-B7UGB4-F1
#
_entry.id   AF-B7UGB4-F1
#
_cell.length_a   1.000
_cell.length_b   1.000
_cell.length_c   1.000
_cell.angle_alpha   90.00
_cell.angle_beta   90.00
_cell.angle_gamma   90.00
#
_symmetry.space_group_name_H-M   'P 1'
#
loop_
_entity.id
_entity.type
_entity.pdbx_description
1 polymer ?
#
loop_
_entity_poly.entity_id
_entity_poly.type
_entity_poly.pdbx_seq_one_letter_code
_entity_poly.pdbx_strand_id
1 'polypeptide(L)'
;MVSSFTSAPRSGFYYFAQGWKLVSQPGIRRFVILPLLVNILLMGGAFWWLFTQLDVWIPTLMSYVPDWLQWLSYLLWPLAVISVLLVFGYFFSTIANWIAAPFNGLLAEQLEARLTGATPPDTGIFGIMKDVPRIMKREWQKFAWYLPRAIVLLILYFIPGIGQTVAPVLWFLFSAWMLAIQYCDYPFDNHKVPFKEMRTALRTRKITNMQFGALTSLFTMIPLLNLFIMPVAVCGATAMWVDCYRDKHAMWR
;
A
#
# COMPACT_ATOMS: atom_id res chain seq x y z
N MET A 1 -8.82 -8.67 -38.36
CA MET A 1 -8.37 -9.82 -37.55
C MET A 1 -7.86 -9.25 -36.23
N VAL A 2 -8.73 -9.09 -35.24
CA VAL A 2 -8.31 -8.68 -33.89
C VAL A 2 -7.55 -9.88 -33.34
N SER A 3 -6.22 -9.79 -33.30
CA SER A 3 -5.40 -10.82 -32.67
C SER A 3 -5.84 -10.92 -31.22
N SER A 4 -6.67 -11.91 -30.91
CA SER A 4 -6.87 -12.39 -29.56
C SER A 4 -5.54 -12.95 -29.14
N PHE A 5 -4.65 -12.09 -28.64
CA PHE A 5 -3.51 -12.57 -27.87
C PHE A 5 -4.13 -13.24 -26.65
N THR A 6 -4.43 -14.53 -26.75
CA THR A 6 -4.51 -15.42 -25.60
C THR A 6 -3.08 -15.50 -25.08
N SER A 7 -2.63 -14.41 -24.46
CA SER A 7 -1.35 -14.37 -23.79
C SER A 7 -1.36 -15.55 -22.83
N ALA A 8 -0.35 -16.41 -22.94
CA ALA A 8 -0.20 -17.55 -22.05
C ALA A 8 -0.39 -17.07 -20.59
N PRO A 9 -1.03 -17.86 -19.72
CA PRO A 9 -1.35 -17.42 -18.37
C PRO A 9 -0.08 -16.89 -17.67
N ARG A 10 -0.05 -15.57 -17.49
CA ARG A 10 1.08 -14.85 -16.89
C ARG A 10 1.04 -15.02 -15.38
N SER A 11 2.20 -15.27 -14.78
CA SER A 11 2.36 -15.44 -13.33
C SER A 11 2.37 -14.10 -12.61
N GLY A 12 2.20 -14.12 -11.28
CA GLY A 12 2.33 -12.89 -10.48
C GLY A 12 3.75 -12.31 -10.55
N PHE A 13 4.75 -13.18 -10.75
CA PHE A 13 6.14 -12.80 -11.01
C PHE A 13 6.28 -11.96 -12.28
N TYR A 14 5.59 -12.36 -13.35
CA TYR A 14 5.61 -11.60 -14.60
C TYR A 14 5.11 -10.17 -14.39
N TYR A 15 3.97 -10.00 -13.72
CA TYR A 15 3.39 -8.68 -13.49
C TYR A 15 4.21 -7.80 -12.54
N PHE A 16 4.82 -8.40 -11.51
CA PHE A 16 5.74 -7.67 -10.63
C PHE A 16 6.96 -7.16 -11.41
N ALA A 17 7.60 -8.02 -12.22
CA ALA A 17 8.74 -7.65 -13.06
C ALA A 17 8.33 -6.63 -14.14
N GLN A 18 7.13 -6.76 -14.70
CA GLN A 18 6.58 -5.80 -15.65
C GLN A 18 6.36 -4.42 -14.99
N GLY A 19 5.90 -4.38 -13.73
CA GLY A 19 5.78 -3.14 -12.97
C GLY A 19 7.09 -2.35 -12.92
N TRP A 20 8.23 -3.02 -12.76
CA TRP A 20 9.56 -2.41 -12.75
C TRP A 20 9.97 -1.84 -14.12
N LYS A 21 9.49 -2.43 -15.21
CA LYS A 21 9.69 -1.90 -16.57
C LYS A 21 8.76 -0.72 -16.84
N LEU A 22 7.50 -0.81 -16.41
CA LEU A 22 6.47 0.21 -16.66
C LEU A 22 6.69 1.49 -15.85
N VAL A 23 7.20 1.38 -14.61
CA VAL A 23 7.44 2.54 -13.73
C VAL A 23 8.40 3.57 -14.32
N SER A 24 9.33 3.12 -15.18
CA SER A 24 10.33 3.98 -15.81
C SER A 24 9.91 4.55 -17.17
N GLN A 25 8.69 4.26 -17.64
CA GLN A 25 8.22 4.73 -18.94
C GLN A 25 8.03 6.26 -19.00
N PRO A 26 8.45 6.93 -20.10
CA PRO A 26 8.25 8.36 -20.27
C PRO A 26 6.78 8.76 -20.12
N GLY A 27 6.49 9.77 -19.29
CA GLY A 27 5.15 10.27 -19.04
C GLY A 27 4.37 9.57 -17.91
N ILE A 28 4.75 8.35 -17.51
CA ILE A 28 4.31 7.73 -16.25
C ILE A 28 5.16 8.25 -15.08
N ARG A 29 6.44 8.56 -15.32
CA ARG A 29 7.38 9.08 -14.30
C ARG A 29 6.83 10.24 -13.46
N ARG A 30 6.06 11.17 -14.06
CA ARG A 30 5.46 12.29 -13.30
C ARG A 30 4.47 11.81 -12.24
N PHE A 31 3.66 10.80 -12.56
CA PHE A 31 2.70 10.20 -11.63
C PHE A 31 3.36 9.29 -10.61
N VAL A 32 4.58 8.82 -10.89
CA VAL A 32 5.43 8.09 -9.94
C VAL A 32 6.08 9.05 -8.94
N ILE A 33 6.68 10.13 -9.45
CA ILE A 33 7.43 11.10 -8.65
C ILE A 33 6.50 11.88 -7.71
N LEU A 34 5.30 12.23 -8.16
CA LEU A 34 4.38 13.07 -7.38
C LEU A 34 4.01 12.47 -6.00
N PRO A 35 3.50 11.22 -5.87
CA PRO A 35 3.26 10.62 -4.56
C PRO A 35 4.53 10.44 -3.73
N LEU A 36 5.69 10.19 -4.34
CA LEU A 36 6.97 10.13 -3.61
C LEU A 36 7.35 11.48 -3.03
N LEU A 37 7.23 12.56 -3.80
CA LEU A 37 7.48 13.92 -3.33
C LEU A 37 6.51 14.30 -2.22
N VAL A 38 5.21 14.02 -2.40
CA VAL A 38 4.20 14.26 -1.36
C VAL A 38 4.54 13.48 -0.09
N ASN A 39 4.91 12.20 -0.21
CA ASN A 39 5.31 11.39 0.94
C ASN A 39 6.57 11.93 1.63
N ILE A 40 7.60 12.34 0.88
CA ILE A 40 8.82 12.95 1.43
C ILE A 40 8.51 14.26 2.14
N LEU A 41 7.68 15.13 1.56
CA LEU A 41 7.31 16.42 2.15
C LEU A 41 6.45 16.24 3.40
N LEU A 42 5.46 15.35 3.35
CA LEU A 42 4.59 15.08 4.50
C LEU A 42 5.36 14.41 5.63
N MET A 43 6.11 13.35 5.32
CA MET A 43 6.85 12.60 6.32
C MET A 43 8.02 13.41 6.88
N GLY A 44 8.78 14.09 6.01
CA GLY A 44 9.86 14.98 6.42
C GLY A 44 9.37 16.16 7.27
N GLY A 45 8.26 16.79 6.86
CA GLY A 45 7.62 17.84 7.65
C GLY A 45 7.07 17.34 8.99
N ALA A 46 6.48 16.14 9.02
CA ALA A 46 5.98 15.53 10.24
C ALA A 46 7.12 15.18 11.22
N PHE A 47 8.22 14.60 10.74
CA PHE A 47 9.38 14.32 11.57
C PHE A 47 10.10 15.57 12.04
N TRP A 48 10.19 16.61 11.19
CA TRP A 48 10.70 17.91 11.59
C TRP A 48 9.88 18.50 12.74
N TRP A 49 8.55 18.51 12.59
CA TRP A 49 7.65 18.97 13.64
C TRP A 49 7.76 18.10 14.90
N LEU A 50 7.83 16.78 14.76
CA LEU A 50 8.01 15.89 15.90
C LEU A 50 9.29 16.22 16.66
N PHE A 51 10.40 16.44 15.95
CA PHE A 51 11.68 16.77 16.54
C PHE A 51 11.61 18.02 17.42
N THR A 52 10.86 19.05 16.99
CA THR A 52 10.67 20.26 17.82
C THR A 52 9.78 20.04 19.04
N GLN A 53 8.96 18.98 19.07
CA GLN A 53 8.15 18.61 20.22
C GLN A 53 8.88 17.69 21.22
N LEU A 54 9.98 17.04 20.82
CA LEU A 54 10.70 16.09 21.69
C LEU A 54 11.23 16.76 22.96
N ASP A 55 11.70 18.01 22.87
CA ASP A 55 12.20 18.78 24.03
C ASP A 55 11.11 19.09 25.06
N VAL A 56 9.82 18.98 24.69
CA VAL A 56 8.69 19.16 25.59
C VAL A 56 8.12 17.81 26.03
N TRP A 57 7.89 16.91 25.08
CA TRP A 57 7.23 15.63 25.33
C TRP A 57 8.10 14.67 26.12
N ILE A 58 9.41 14.60 25.84
CA ILE A 58 10.29 13.67 26.55
C ILE A 58 10.42 14.06 28.03
N PRO A 59 10.71 15.33 28.41
CA PRO A 59 10.69 15.71 29.83
C PRO A 59 9.33 15.52 30.50
N THR A 60 8.23 15.75 29.77
CA THR A 60 6.88 15.47 30.29
C THR A 60 6.66 13.98 30.56
N LEU A 61 7.13 13.10 29.68
CA LEU A 61 7.06 11.65 29.92
C LEU A 61 7.95 11.24 31.11
N MET A 62 9.13 11.86 31.22
CA MET A 62 10.06 11.61 32.31
C MET A 62 9.56 12.14 33.67
N SER A 63 8.67 13.13 33.71
CA SER A 63 8.10 13.63 34.96
C SER A 63 7.09 12.66 35.60
N TYR A 64 6.55 11.71 34.83
CA TYR A 64 5.76 10.59 35.36
C TYR A 64 6.63 9.47 35.95
N VAL A 65 7.95 9.51 35.74
CA VAL A 65 8.88 8.52 36.32
C VAL A 65 9.17 8.91 37.76
N PRO A 66 8.82 8.05 38.74
CA PRO A 66 9.04 8.36 40.14
C PRO A 66 10.54 8.40 40.49
N ASP A 67 10.90 9.15 41.52
CA ASP A 67 12.30 9.43 41.88
C ASP A 67 13.15 8.17 42.10
N TRP A 68 12.58 7.12 42.68
CA TRP A 68 13.27 5.84 42.91
C TRP A 68 13.62 5.08 41.64
N LEU A 69 13.04 5.44 40.48
CA LEU A 69 13.38 4.92 39.15
C LEU A 69 14.30 5.85 38.35
N GLN A 70 14.66 7.02 38.87
CA GLN A 70 15.48 7.99 38.14
C GLN A 70 16.89 7.45 37.81
N TRP A 71 17.39 6.47 38.58
CA TRP A 71 18.62 5.75 38.21
C TRP A 71 18.51 5.04 36.86
N LEU A 72 17.29 4.69 36.40
CA LEU A 72 17.02 4.06 35.11
C LEU A 72 16.76 5.09 33.99
N SER A 73 16.80 6.39 34.29
CA SER A 73 16.49 7.46 33.32
C SER A 73 17.32 7.36 32.03
N TYR A 74 18.58 6.92 32.12
CA TYR A 74 19.46 6.70 30.97
C TYR A 74 18.92 5.65 29.98
N LEU A 75 18.11 4.69 30.45
CA LEU A 75 17.45 3.67 29.63
C LEU A 75 16.04 4.11 29.22
N LEU A 76 15.31 4.74 30.14
CA LEU A 76 13.94 5.20 29.90
C LEU A 76 13.90 6.32 28.85
N TRP A 77 14.90 7.20 28.81
CA TRP A 77 14.95 8.32 27.86
C TRP A 77 15.03 7.83 26.40
N PRO A 78 16.00 6.96 25.99
CA PRO A 78 16.02 6.40 24.64
C PRO A 78 14.76 5.59 24.33
N LEU A 79 14.24 4.83 25.30
CA LEU A 79 13.03 4.05 25.12
C LEU A 79 11.81 4.94 24.86
N ALA A 80 11.69 6.06 25.58
CA ALA A 80 10.64 7.04 25.37
C ALA A 80 10.76 7.70 23.99
N VAL A 81 11.97 8.10 23.60
CA VAL A 81 12.24 8.66 22.26
C VAL A 81 11.88 7.66 21.17
N ILE A 82 12.34 6.41 21.27
CA ILE A 82 12.02 5.35 20.32
C ILE A 82 10.52 5.08 20.29
N SER A 83 9.85 5.02 21.43
CA SER A 83 8.40 4.79 21.51
C SER A 83 7.61 5.91 20.84
N VAL A 84 7.97 7.17 21.11
CA VAL A 84 7.36 8.34 20.47
C VAL A 84 7.60 8.30 18.95
N LEU A 85 8.84 8.05 18.51
CA LEU A 85 9.20 7.94 17.10
C LEU A 85 8.43 6.82 16.38
N LEU A 86 8.28 5.65 17.03
CA LEU A 86 7.55 4.53 16.45
C LEU A 86 6.06 4.84 16.36
N VAL A 87 5.42 5.26 17.45
CA VAL A 87 3.98 5.58 17.47
C VAL A 87 3.68 6.69 16.45
N PHE A 88 4.45 7.78 16.47
CA PHE A 88 4.27 8.88 15.55
C PHE A 88 4.54 8.47 14.10
N GLY A 89 5.64 7.74 13.86
CA GLY A 89 6.03 7.25 12.55
C GLY A 89 4.97 6.35 11.92
N TYR A 90 4.43 5.39 12.67
CA TYR A 90 3.36 4.51 12.18
C TYR A 90 2.04 5.26 11.94
N PHE A 91 1.71 6.22 12.81
CA PHE A 91 0.51 7.05 12.66
C PHE A 91 0.57 7.90 11.39
N PHE A 92 1.63 8.69 11.21
CA PHE A 92 1.81 9.52 10.02
C PHE A 92 2.04 8.70 8.75
N SER A 93 2.69 7.53 8.84
CA SER A 93 2.82 6.62 7.69
C SER A 93 1.47 6.12 7.20
N THR A 94 0.56 5.79 8.12
CA THR A 94 -0.81 5.39 7.77
C THR A 94 -1.56 6.53 7.06
N ILE A 95 -1.43 7.76 7.57
CA ILE A 95 -2.02 8.94 6.95
C ILE A 95 -1.41 9.21 5.56
N ALA A 96 -0.09 9.12 5.43
CA ALA A 96 0.62 9.33 4.17
C ALA A 96 0.18 8.31 3.10
N ASN A 97 -0.05 7.05 3.49
CA ASN A 97 -0.58 6.03 2.58
C ASN A 97 -1.98 6.39 2.06
N TRP A 98 -2.85 6.95 2.90
CA TRP A 98 -4.17 7.42 2.47
C TRP A 98 -4.06 8.63 1.55
N ILE A 99 -3.17 9.59 1.84
CA ILE A 99 -2.92 10.75 0.98
C ILE A 99 -2.30 10.34 -0.36
N ALA A 100 -1.51 9.27 -0.40
CA ALA A 100 -0.94 8.71 -1.63
C ALA A 100 -1.99 8.00 -2.50
N ALA A 101 -3.11 7.55 -1.93
CA ALA A 101 -4.10 6.73 -2.65
C ALA A 101 -4.70 7.42 -3.90
N PRO A 102 -5.10 8.72 -3.87
CA PRO A 102 -5.53 9.43 -5.07
C PRO A 102 -4.48 9.45 -6.18
N PHE A 103 -3.21 9.67 -5.84
CA PHE A 103 -2.13 9.70 -6.82
C PHE A 103 -1.86 8.32 -7.43
N ASN A 104 -1.99 7.25 -6.63
CA ASN A 104 -1.89 5.88 -7.11
C ASN A 104 -3.06 5.51 -8.04
N GLY A 105 -4.28 5.99 -7.76
CA GLY A 105 -5.42 5.89 -8.67
C GLY A 105 -5.13 6.54 -10.03
N LEU A 106 -4.60 7.77 -10.02
CA LEU A 106 -4.22 8.48 -11.24
C LEU A 106 -3.10 7.78 -12.00
N LEU A 107 -2.09 7.28 -11.29
CA LEU A 107 -1.02 6.51 -11.92
C LEU A 107 -1.57 5.26 -12.62
N ALA A 108 -2.49 4.53 -11.97
CA ALA A 108 -3.13 3.36 -12.55
C ALA A 108 -3.97 3.72 -13.79
N GLU A 109 -4.76 4.79 -13.73
CA GLU A 109 -5.59 5.26 -14.86
C GLU A 109 -4.74 5.65 -16.07
N GLN A 110 -3.67 6.40 -15.83
CA GLN A 110 -2.78 6.89 -16.89
C GLN A 110 -1.95 5.78 -17.51
N LEU A 111 -1.55 4.79 -16.71
CA LEU A 111 -0.87 3.61 -17.23
C LEU A 111 -1.83 2.70 -18.00
N GLU A 112 -3.04 2.49 -17.50
CA GLU A 112 -4.06 1.71 -18.19
C GLU A 112 -4.35 2.29 -19.57
N ALA A 113 -4.61 3.60 -19.65
CA ALA A 113 -4.82 4.32 -20.90
C ALA A 113 -3.69 4.08 -21.92
N ARG A 114 -2.44 4.03 -21.46
CA ARG A 114 -1.29 3.74 -22.32
C ARG A 114 -1.21 2.29 -22.77
N LEU A 115 -1.55 1.35 -21.89
CA LEU A 115 -1.50 -0.07 -22.21
C LEU A 115 -2.63 -0.49 -23.17
N THR A 116 -3.78 0.19 -23.08
CA THR A 116 -4.97 -0.13 -23.88
C THR A 116 -5.09 0.75 -25.13
N GLY A 117 -4.39 1.88 -25.17
CA GLY A 117 -4.52 2.89 -26.22
C GLY A 117 -5.78 3.75 -26.10
N ALA A 118 -6.56 3.59 -25.03
CA ALA A 118 -7.75 4.40 -24.78
C ALA A 118 -7.37 5.75 -24.16
N THR A 119 -8.12 6.79 -24.50
CA THR A 119 -7.95 8.11 -23.88
C THR A 119 -8.52 8.09 -22.47
N PRO A 120 -7.72 8.42 -21.44
CA PRO A 120 -8.24 8.54 -20.09
C PRO A 120 -9.32 9.65 -20.08
N PRO A 121 -10.37 9.53 -19.27
CA PRO A 121 -11.29 10.63 -19.08
C PRO A 121 -10.49 11.88 -18.65
N ASP A 122 -10.69 13.01 -19.32
CA ASP A 122 -10.12 14.29 -18.87
C ASP A 122 -10.84 14.74 -17.58
N THR A 123 -10.54 14.07 -16.47
CA THR A 123 -10.90 14.56 -15.16
C THR A 123 -9.89 15.65 -14.82
N GLY A 124 -10.26 16.91 -15.09
CA GLY A 124 -9.56 18.05 -14.51
C GLY A 124 -9.47 17.93 -12.97
N ILE A 125 -8.78 18.86 -12.32
CA ILE A 125 -8.60 18.87 -10.84
C ILE A 125 -9.93 18.65 -10.08
N PHE A 126 -11.03 19.17 -10.62
CA PHE A 126 -12.37 18.99 -10.07
C PHE A 126 -12.86 17.53 -10.06
N GLY A 127 -12.57 16.75 -11.11
CA GLY A 127 -12.91 15.33 -11.17
C GLY A 127 -12.13 14.52 -10.15
N ILE A 128 -10.83 14.79 -10.02
CA ILE A 128 -9.96 14.18 -9.00
C ILE A 128 -10.49 14.46 -7.60
N MET A 129 -10.82 15.73 -7.31
CA MET A 129 -11.39 16.16 -6.03
C MET A 129 -12.72 15.45 -5.71
N LYS A 130 -13.57 15.24 -6.72
CA LYS A 130 -14.83 14.53 -6.57
C LYS A 130 -14.64 13.05 -6.25
N ASP A 131 -13.53 12.46 -6.69
CA ASP A 131 -13.19 11.07 -6.40
C ASP A 131 -12.52 10.87 -5.03
N VAL A 132 -11.90 11.90 -4.44
CA VAL A 132 -11.22 11.80 -3.13
C VAL A 132 -12.10 11.15 -2.04
N PRO A 133 -13.37 11.55 -1.80
CA PRO A 133 -14.20 10.92 -0.77
C PRO A 133 -14.43 9.42 -1.02
N ARG A 134 -14.60 9.03 -2.28
CA ARG A 134 -14.78 7.63 -2.70
C ARG A 134 -13.50 6.83 -2.47
N ILE A 135 -12.35 7.39 -2.85
CA ILE A 135 -11.04 6.77 -2.65
C ILE A 135 -10.74 6.61 -1.16
N MET A 136 -11.01 7.63 -0.33
CA MET A 136 -10.84 7.54 1.13
C MET A 136 -11.74 6.48 1.74
N LYS A 137 -13.01 6.39 1.30
CA LYS A 137 -13.92 5.31 1.70
C LYS A 137 -13.37 3.94 1.31
N ARG A 138 -12.72 3.83 0.15
CA ARG A 138 -12.12 2.58 -0.33
C ARG A 138 -10.90 2.17 0.49
N GLU A 139 -10.01 3.10 0.84
CA GLU A 139 -8.90 2.86 1.77
C GLU A 139 -9.40 2.44 3.16
N TRP A 140 -10.45 3.08 3.67
CA TRP A 140 -11.09 2.67 4.92
C TRP A 140 -11.65 1.25 4.86
N GLN A 141 -12.29 0.85 3.74
CA GLN A 141 -12.77 -0.52 3.55
C GLN A 141 -11.64 -1.55 3.58
N LYS A 142 -10.47 -1.22 3.02
CA LYS A 142 -9.28 -2.07 3.07
C LYS A 142 -8.76 -2.22 4.50
N PHE A 143 -8.67 -1.11 5.23
CA PHE A 143 -8.27 -1.11 6.63
C PHE A 143 -9.25 -1.91 7.52
N ALA A 144 -10.55 -1.63 7.41
CA ALA A 144 -11.59 -2.33 8.16
C ALA A 144 -11.68 -3.83 7.82
N TRP A 145 -11.30 -4.21 6.60
CA TRP A 145 -11.18 -5.62 6.23
C TRP A 145 -9.91 -6.27 6.80
N TYR A 146 -8.80 -5.55 6.81
CA TYR A 146 -7.51 -6.02 7.32
C TYR A 146 -7.53 -6.23 8.85
N LEU A 147 -7.96 -5.20 9.60
CA LEU A 147 -7.83 -5.12 11.05
C LEU A 147 -8.34 -6.35 11.83
N PRO A 148 -9.59 -6.82 11.66
CA PRO A 148 -10.08 -7.98 12.42
C PRO A 148 -9.29 -9.26 12.11
N ARG A 149 -8.78 -9.40 10.89
CA ARG A 149 -8.00 -10.59 10.48
C ARG A 149 -6.59 -10.54 11.04
N ALA A 150 -5.98 -9.35 11.07
CA ALA A 150 -4.72 -9.12 11.74
C ALA A 150 -4.84 -9.43 13.25
N ILE A 151 -5.94 -9.04 13.91
CA ILE A 151 -6.21 -9.36 15.32
C ILE A 151 -6.32 -10.88 15.53
N VAL A 152 -7.03 -11.61 14.67
CA VAL A 152 -7.12 -13.08 14.75
C VAL A 152 -5.74 -13.73 14.62
N LEU A 153 -4.91 -13.25 13.69
CA LEU A 153 -3.54 -13.75 13.54
C LEU A 153 -2.65 -13.39 14.74
N LEU A 154 -2.85 -12.21 15.34
CA LEU A 154 -2.15 -11.82 16.56
C LEU A 154 -2.53 -12.72 17.74
N ILE A 155 -3.82 -13.02 17.90
CA ILE A 155 -4.31 -13.95 18.94
C ILE A 155 -3.71 -15.35 18.75
N LEU A 156 -3.50 -15.78 17.49
CA LEU A 156 -2.90 -17.07 17.18
C LEU A 156 -1.47 -17.21 17.74
N TYR A 157 -0.70 -16.13 17.84
CA TYR A 157 0.66 -16.16 18.43
C TYR A 157 0.67 -16.56 19.91
N PHE A 158 -0.44 -16.37 20.64
CA PHE A 158 -0.54 -16.73 22.04
C PHE A 158 -0.81 -18.22 22.27
N ILE A 159 -1.03 -19.01 21.21
CA ILE A 159 -1.20 -20.47 21.32
C ILE A 159 0.19 -21.13 21.39
N PRO A 160 0.60 -21.74 22.51
CA PRO A 160 1.91 -22.37 22.62
C PRO A 160 2.12 -23.50 21.61
N GLY A 161 3.34 -23.63 21.07
CA GLY A 161 3.72 -24.65 20.09
C GLY A 161 3.24 -24.38 18.66
N ILE A 162 1.94 -24.16 18.46
CA ILE A 162 1.34 -23.94 17.14
C ILE A 162 1.50 -22.48 16.68
N GLY A 163 1.26 -21.52 17.57
CA GLY A 163 1.27 -20.09 17.25
C GLY A 163 2.61 -19.64 16.67
N GLN A 164 3.71 -19.99 17.31
CA GLN A 164 5.05 -19.55 16.89
C GLN A 164 5.52 -20.17 15.57
N THR A 165 4.98 -21.32 15.16
CA THR A 165 5.37 -22.02 13.93
C THR A 165 4.43 -21.69 12.77
N VAL A 166 3.11 -21.73 13.00
CA VAL A 166 2.08 -21.53 11.97
C VAL A 166 1.76 -20.05 11.76
N ALA A 167 1.73 -19.23 12.82
CA ALA A 167 1.32 -17.84 12.70
C ALA A 167 2.23 -17.00 11.79
N PRO A 168 3.58 -17.11 11.81
CA PRO A 168 4.43 -16.39 10.87
C PRO A 168 4.13 -16.72 9.40
N VAL A 169 3.88 -18.00 9.10
CA VAL A 169 3.54 -18.43 7.73
C VAL A 169 2.19 -17.87 7.32
N LEU A 170 1.17 -17.98 8.18
CA LEU A 170 -0.15 -17.41 7.89
C LEU A 170 -0.11 -15.89 7.79
N TRP A 171 0.70 -15.22 8.61
CA TRP A 171 0.90 -13.77 8.58
C TRP A 171 1.52 -13.34 7.26
N PHE A 172 2.54 -14.05 6.78
CA PHE A 172 3.15 -13.77 5.49
C PHE A 172 2.16 -13.98 4.33
N LEU A 173 1.42 -15.10 4.33
CA LEU A 173 0.41 -15.37 3.29
C LEU A 173 -0.72 -14.32 3.31
N PHE A 174 -1.16 -13.91 4.50
CA PHE A 174 -2.16 -12.86 4.65
C PHE A 174 -1.63 -11.50 4.19
N SER A 175 -0.38 -11.16 4.52
CA SER A 175 0.28 -9.94 4.09
C SER A 175 0.44 -9.89 2.57
N ALA A 176 0.86 -11.01 1.95
CA ALA A 176 0.94 -11.15 0.50
C ALA A 176 -0.43 -10.92 -0.15
N TRP A 177 -1.48 -11.58 0.35
CA TRP A 177 -2.84 -11.38 -0.15
C TRP A 177 -3.32 -9.93 0.02
N MET A 178 -3.01 -9.32 1.16
CA MET A 178 -3.42 -7.94 1.45
C MET A 178 -2.71 -6.93 0.55
N LEU A 179 -1.41 -7.10 0.29
CA LEU A 179 -0.67 -6.25 -0.65
C LEU A 179 -1.20 -6.42 -2.07
N ALA A 180 -1.54 -7.64 -2.48
CA ALA A 180 -2.20 -7.86 -3.77
C ALA A 180 -3.54 -7.11 -3.84
N ILE A 181 -4.38 -7.21 -2.80
CA ILE A 181 -5.60 -6.40 -2.69
C ILE A 181 -5.26 -4.91 -2.79
N GLN A 182 -4.33 -4.41 -1.98
CA GLN A 182 -4.01 -2.98 -1.88
C GLN A 182 -3.68 -2.36 -3.24
N TYR A 183 -2.82 -3.00 -4.02
CA TYR A 183 -2.34 -2.47 -5.30
C TYR A 183 -3.24 -2.82 -6.49
N CYS A 184 -3.87 -4.00 -6.50
CA CYS A 184 -4.86 -4.32 -7.54
C CYS A 184 -6.12 -3.49 -7.41
N ASP A 185 -6.44 -2.99 -6.22
CA ASP A 185 -7.64 -2.21 -5.99
C ASP A 185 -7.71 -0.92 -6.82
N TYR A 186 -6.59 -0.27 -7.11
CA TYR A 186 -6.57 1.01 -7.84
C TYR A 186 -7.25 0.95 -9.22
N PRO A 187 -6.89 0.05 -10.15
CA PRO A 187 -7.59 -0.04 -11.43
C PRO A 187 -9.06 -0.51 -11.30
N PHE A 188 -9.36 -1.37 -10.32
CA PHE A 188 -10.76 -1.75 -10.03
C PHE A 188 -11.59 -0.56 -9.51
N ASP A 189 -11.01 0.28 -8.65
CA ASP A 189 -11.68 1.47 -8.12
C ASP A 189 -11.76 2.56 -9.19
N ASN A 190 -10.78 2.74 -10.07
CA ASN A 190 -10.93 3.62 -11.24
C ASN A 190 -12.15 3.23 -12.10
N HIS A 191 -12.48 1.95 -12.09
CA HIS A 191 -13.66 1.35 -12.71
C HIS A 191 -14.90 1.27 -11.82
N LYS A 192 -14.86 1.88 -10.63
CA LYS A 192 -15.95 1.94 -9.64
C LYS A 192 -16.46 0.55 -9.24
N VAL A 193 -15.63 -0.49 -9.39
CA VAL A 193 -16.00 -1.87 -9.06
C VAL A 193 -16.10 -2.02 -7.54
N PRO A 194 -17.23 -2.49 -6.99
CA PRO A 194 -17.40 -2.66 -5.56
C PRO A 194 -16.32 -3.54 -4.91
N PHE A 195 -15.93 -3.22 -3.67
CA PHE A 195 -14.82 -3.91 -2.98
C PHE A 195 -15.08 -5.41 -2.79
N LYS A 196 -16.35 -5.81 -2.66
CA LYS A 196 -16.73 -7.23 -2.61
C LYS A 196 -16.49 -7.93 -3.94
N GLU A 197 -16.81 -7.28 -5.06
CA GLU A 197 -16.62 -7.83 -6.40
C GLU A 197 -15.16 -7.92 -6.79
N MET A 198 -14.37 -6.87 -6.52
CA MET A 198 -12.92 -6.89 -6.73
C MET A 198 -12.28 -8.08 -6.00
N ARG A 199 -12.61 -8.30 -4.72
CA ARG A 199 -12.07 -9.45 -3.96
C ARG A 199 -12.48 -10.79 -4.56
N THR A 200 -13.71 -10.90 -5.05
CA THR A 200 -14.18 -12.12 -5.73
C THR A 200 -13.41 -12.33 -7.04
N ALA A 201 -13.18 -11.27 -7.82
CA ALA A 201 -12.38 -11.32 -9.04
C ALA A 201 -10.94 -11.76 -8.74
N LEU A 202 -10.28 -11.19 -7.72
CA LEU A 202 -8.94 -11.61 -7.32
C LEU A 202 -8.88 -13.09 -6.87
N ARG A 203 -9.94 -13.63 -6.27
CA ARG A 203 -9.97 -15.05 -5.89
C ARG A 203 -9.99 -16.00 -7.09
N THR A 204 -10.51 -15.56 -8.25
CA THR A 204 -10.50 -16.39 -9.47
C THR A 204 -9.08 -16.71 -9.95
N ARG A 205 -8.10 -15.86 -9.61
CA ARG A 205 -6.67 -16.04 -9.92
C ARG A 205 -5.81 -15.96 -8.65
N LYS A 206 -6.22 -16.69 -7.60
CA LYS A 206 -5.60 -16.62 -6.27
C LYS A 206 -4.08 -16.82 -6.31
N ILE A 207 -3.57 -17.78 -7.08
CA ILE A 207 -2.14 -18.08 -7.16
C ILE A 207 -1.37 -16.89 -7.76
N THR A 208 -1.82 -16.34 -8.89
CA THR A 208 -1.19 -15.18 -9.54
C THR A 208 -1.14 -13.98 -8.59
N ASN A 209 -2.26 -13.65 -7.93
CA ASN A 209 -2.31 -12.52 -7.01
C ASN A 209 -1.46 -12.75 -5.75
N MET A 210 -1.42 -13.98 -5.23
CA MET A 210 -0.56 -14.35 -4.09
C MET A 210 0.92 -14.22 -4.43
N GLN A 211 1.34 -14.70 -5.61
CA GLN A 211 2.73 -14.55 -6.07
C GLN A 211 3.11 -13.08 -6.21
N PHE A 212 2.23 -12.28 -6.82
CA PHE A 212 2.43 -10.85 -6.98
C PHE A 212 2.60 -10.17 -5.61
N GLY A 213 1.65 -10.38 -4.70
CA GLY A 213 1.70 -9.77 -3.38
C GLY A 213 2.84 -10.29 -2.48
N ALA A 214 3.24 -11.55 -2.63
CA ALA A 214 4.39 -12.11 -1.93
C ALA A 214 5.69 -11.43 -2.36
N LEU A 215 5.88 -11.23 -3.67
CA LEU A 215 7.02 -10.46 -4.17
C LEU A 215 7.00 -9.03 -3.68
N THR A 216 5.84 -8.38 -3.74
CA THR A 216 5.69 -7.03 -3.19
C THR A 216 6.10 -7.01 -1.71
N SER A 217 5.63 -7.97 -0.90
CA SER A 217 6.01 -8.08 0.51
C SER A 217 7.52 -8.24 0.71
N LEU A 218 8.15 -9.16 -0.01
CA LEU A 218 9.59 -9.43 0.11
C LEU A 218 10.41 -8.20 -0.27
N PHE A 219 10.01 -7.49 -1.33
CA PHE A 219 10.72 -6.31 -1.78
C PHE A 219 10.48 -5.09 -0.88
N THR A 220 9.33 -5.01 -0.18
CA THR A 220 9.14 -3.99 0.86
C THR A 220 10.04 -4.18 2.07
N MET A 221 10.59 -5.39 2.30
CA MET A 221 11.54 -5.64 3.39
C MET A 221 12.93 -5.08 3.11
N ILE A 222 13.24 -4.75 1.84
CA ILE A 222 14.54 -4.20 1.45
C ILE A 222 14.50 -2.67 1.69
N PRO A 223 15.33 -2.13 2.62
CA PRO A 223 15.40 -0.69 2.85
C PRO A 223 15.77 0.07 1.57
N LEU A 224 15.37 1.35 1.48
CA LEU A 224 15.46 2.22 0.30
C LEU A 224 14.62 1.76 -0.90
N LEU A 225 14.67 0.48 -1.25
CA LEU A 225 13.86 -0.10 -2.31
C LEU A 225 12.36 0.02 -2.00
N ASN A 226 11.98 -0.14 -0.73
CA ASN A 226 10.62 0.04 -0.21
C ASN A 226 9.93 1.31 -0.76
N LEU A 227 10.67 2.43 -0.84
CA LEU A 227 10.16 3.71 -1.34
C LEU A 227 9.62 3.60 -2.77
N PHE A 228 10.27 2.80 -3.62
CA PHE A 228 9.89 2.60 -5.02
C PHE A 228 8.93 1.42 -5.23
N ILE A 229 8.67 0.60 -4.21
CA ILE A 229 7.79 -0.57 -4.37
C ILE A 229 6.35 -0.17 -4.59
N MET A 230 5.87 0.90 -3.95
CA MET A 230 4.51 1.39 -4.18
C MET A 230 4.22 1.66 -5.67
N PRO A 231 4.95 2.56 -6.37
CA PRO A 231 4.67 2.83 -7.77
C PRO A 231 4.93 1.62 -8.68
N VAL A 232 5.95 0.80 -8.40
CA VAL A 232 6.21 -0.46 -9.13
C VAL A 232 5.02 -1.42 -9.01
N ALA A 233 4.48 -1.58 -7.81
CA ALA A 233 3.36 -2.48 -7.55
C ALA A 233 2.07 -1.97 -8.19
N VAL A 234 1.78 -0.67 -8.13
CA VAL A 234 0.63 -0.10 -8.83
C VAL A 234 0.76 -0.30 -10.34
N CYS A 235 1.96 -0.09 -10.91
CA CYS A 235 2.21 -0.36 -12.33
C CYS A 235 1.97 -1.83 -12.71
N GLY A 236 2.53 -2.76 -11.95
CA GLY A 236 2.38 -4.20 -12.18
C GLY A 236 0.94 -4.66 -12.01
N ALA A 237 0.24 -4.15 -11.00
CA ALA A 237 -1.16 -4.46 -10.75
C ALA A 237 -2.09 -3.92 -11.84
N THR A 238 -1.77 -2.74 -12.41
CA THR A 238 -2.51 -2.18 -13.56
C THR A 238 -2.32 -3.06 -14.80
N ALA A 239 -1.10 -3.50 -15.09
CA ALA A 239 -0.85 -4.42 -16.21
C ALA A 239 -1.59 -5.76 -16.03
N MET A 240 -1.59 -6.29 -14.80
CA MET A 240 -2.36 -7.49 -14.46
C MET A 240 -3.86 -7.27 -14.64
N TRP A 241 -4.37 -6.09 -14.28
CA TRP A 241 -5.76 -5.74 -14.48
C TRP A 241 -6.14 -5.69 -15.96
N VAL A 242 -5.32 -5.06 -16.79
CA VAL A 242 -5.54 -4.96 -18.25
C VAL A 242 -5.66 -6.36 -18.87
N ASP A 243 -4.75 -7.26 -18.53
CA ASP A 243 -4.71 -8.61 -19.10
C ASP A 243 -5.79 -9.56 -18.54
N CYS A 244 -6.11 -9.46 -17.25
CA CYS A 244 -6.86 -10.51 -16.55
C CYS A 244 -8.28 -10.13 -16.11
N TYR A 245 -8.57 -8.85 -15.93
CA TYR A 245 -9.80 -8.38 -15.27
C TYR A 245 -10.58 -7.36 -16.11
N ARG A 246 -9.92 -6.63 -17.01
CA ARG A 246 -10.51 -5.58 -17.84
C ARG A 246 -11.76 -6.02 -18.57
N ASP A 247 -11.72 -7.15 -19.27
CA ASP A 247 -12.83 -7.64 -20.11
C ASP A 247 -14.16 -7.81 -19.35
N LYS A 248 -14.11 -8.02 -18.03
CA LYS A 248 -15.29 -8.23 -17.18
C LYS A 248 -15.72 -7.00 -16.40
N HIS A 249 -14.84 -6.02 -16.22
CA HIS A 249 -15.00 -4.97 -15.22
C HIS A 249 -14.77 -3.56 -15.74
N ALA A 250 -14.28 -3.40 -16.97
CA ALA A 250 -14.08 -2.09 -17.57
C ALA A 250 -15.43 -1.43 -17.91
N MET A 251 -15.57 -0.15 -17.58
CA MET A 251 -16.72 0.67 -18.00
C MET A 251 -16.42 1.44 -19.28
N TRP A 252 -15.13 1.67 -19.57
CA TRP A 252 -14.67 2.30 -20.80
C TRP A 252 -13.75 1.34 -21.56
N ARG A 253 -13.79 1.44 -22.89
CA ARG A 253 -13.00 0.60 -23.81
C ARG A 253 -11.76 1.32 -24.27
#